data_AF-A0A9E5DZB4-F1
#
_entry.id   AF-A0A9E5DZB4-F1
#
_cell.length_a   1.000
_cell.length_b   1.000
_cell.length_c   1.000
_cell.angle_alpha   90.00
_cell.angle_beta   90.00
_cell.angle_gamma   90.00
#
_symmetry.space_group_name_H-M   'P 1'
#
loop_
_entity.id
_entity.type
_entity.pdbx_description
1 polymer ?
#
loop_
_entity_poly.entity_id
_entity_poly.type
_entity_poly.pdbx_seq_one_letter_code
_entity_poly.pdbx_strand_id
1 'polypeptide(L)'
;MSAVDQSLAREYFEMLGFLVRQHRKYVVQAREKTADEEIDLIVLNPEPTPGTLPASFEMTSDDLRAVRRAVVVVKGWHTEIFTPSVLRNPDIFKFVEKETIKEAEKVLGTDGPLLKLLIVPALPASETQKQQSIEMLKARGVDGVLSFRAMLLDLIAHIETNKNYAQSDMLQILRLLKNYDLIKESQLELFGNKRRKRVVKQ
;
A
#
# COMPACT_ATOMS: atom_id res chain seq x y z
N MET A 1 2.38 8.74 14.57
CA MET A 1 3.59 8.31 13.84
C MET A 1 3.21 7.93 12.41
N SER A 2 2.64 8.83 11.61
CA SER A 2 2.11 8.52 10.27
C SER A 2 3.16 8.54 9.15
N ALA A 3 4.35 9.11 9.41
CA ALA A 3 5.36 9.33 8.38
C ALA A 3 5.94 8.02 7.82
N VAL A 4 6.11 6.98 8.65
CA VAL A 4 6.63 5.68 8.19
C VAL A 4 5.61 4.98 7.31
N ASP A 5 4.35 4.98 7.74
CA ASP A 5 3.24 4.30 7.07
C ASP A 5 3.03 4.84 5.65
N GLN A 6 2.94 6.17 5.51
CA GLN A 6 2.81 6.83 4.21
C GLN A 6 4.09 6.74 3.36
N SER A 7 5.27 6.72 3.99
CA SER A 7 6.53 6.54 3.26
C SER A 7 6.62 5.14 2.67
N LEU A 8 6.27 4.10 3.44
CA LEU A 8 6.22 2.72 2.94
C LEU A 8 5.26 2.59 1.76
N ALA A 9 4.05 3.15 1.89
CA ALA A 9 3.07 3.15 0.82
C ALA A 9 3.60 3.86 -0.43
N ARG A 10 4.24 5.02 -0.29
CA ARG A 10 4.88 5.72 -1.42
C ARG A 10 5.95 4.87 -2.10
N GLU A 11 6.91 4.34 -1.35
CA GLU A 11 7.99 3.50 -1.89
C GLU A 11 7.44 2.29 -2.64
N TYR A 12 6.37 1.68 -2.12
CA TYR A 12 5.70 0.57 -2.79
C TYR A 12 5.11 0.97 -4.14
N PHE A 13 4.35 2.07 -4.20
CA PHE A 13 3.77 2.55 -5.46
C PHE A 13 4.84 3.00 -6.45
N GLU A 14 5.87 3.72 -6.00
CA GLU A 14 6.99 4.16 -6.86
C GLU A 14 7.78 2.97 -7.42
N MET A 15 8.01 1.92 -6.61
CA MET A 15 8.63 0.67 -7.07
C MET A 15 7.82 0.00 -8.19
N LEU A 16 6.49 0.09 -8.13
CA LEU A 16 5.59 -0.38 -9.19
C LEU A 16 5.49 0.56 -10.41
N GLY A 17 6.24 1.67 -10.42
CA GLY A 17 6.28 2.61 -11.54
C GLY A 17 5.25 3.74 -11.48
N PHE A 18 4.55 3.92 -10.36
CA PHE A 18 3.62 5.03 -10.19
C PHE A 18 4.36 6.33 -9.87
N LEU A 19 3.82 7.44 -10.39
CA LEU A 19 4.12 8.77 -9.91
C LEU A 19 3.26 9.03 -8.67
N VAL A 20 3.90 9.30 -7.53
CA VAL A 20 3.23 9.47 -6.24
C VAL A 20 3.33 10.90 -5.76
N ARG A 21 2.19 11.51 -5.45
CA ARG A 21 2.10 12.80 -4.76
C ARG A 21 1.59 12.58 -3.34
N GLN A 22 2.40 12.93 -2.34
CA GLN A 22 1.98 12.97 -0.93
C GLN A 22 1.24 14.26 -0.61
N HIS A 23 0.10 14.15 0.07
CA HIS A 23 -0.62 15.33 0.55
C HIS A 23 -0.15 15.71 1.97
N ARG A 24 0.91 16.52 2.02
CA ARG A 24 1.55 17.18 3.18
C ARG A 24 2.01 16.32 4.38
N LYS A 25 2.94 16.93 5.13
CA LYS A 25 3.73 16.34 6.24
C LYS A 25 3.24 16.77 7.65
N TYR A 26 2.18 17.58 7.75
CA TYR A 26 1.74 18.22 9.00
C TYR A 26 0.30 17.83 9.36
N VAL A 27 0.13 17.23 10.53
CA VAL A 27 -1.19 16.94 11.12
C VAL A 27 -1.61 18.17 11.92
N VAL A 28 -2.59 18.93 11.45
CA VAL A 28 -3.18 20.02 12.23
C VAL A 28 -4.19 19.39 13.19
N GLN A 29 -3.89 19.38 14.50
CA GLN A 29 -4.73 18.72 15.51
C GLN A 29 -5.93 19.57 15.98
N ALA A 30 -5.96 20.87 15.66
CA ALA A 30 -6.88 21.83 16.27
C ALA A 30 -8.14 22.14 15.43
N ARG A 31 -8.31 21.54 14.25
CA ARG A 31 -9.47 21.76 13.37
C ARG A 31 -9.88 20.48 12.67
N GLU A 32 -11.13 20.44 12.19
CA GLU A 32 -11.56 19.39 11.28
C GLU A 32 -10.71 19.41 10.00
N LYS A 33 -10.43 18.21 9.49
CA LYS A 33 -9.70 18.04 8.25
C LYS A 33 -10.50 18.59 7.09
N THR A 34 -9.84 19.29 6.17
CA THR A 34 -10.46 19.67 4.90
C THR A 34 -10.55 18.47 3.96
N ALA A 35 -11.42 18.52 2.95
CA ALA A 35 -11.67 17.40 2.04
C ALA A 35 -10.38 16.87 1.35
N ASP A 36 -9.40 17.74 1.12
CA ASP A 36 -8.10 17.39 0.56
C ASP A 36 -7.15 16.73 1.59
N GLU A 37 -7.33 16.98 2.88
CA GLU A 37 -6.55 16.38 4.00
C GLU A 37 -7.01 14.96 4.37
N GLU A 38 -8.06 14.46 3.73
CA GLU A 38 -8.56 13.10 3.87
C GLU A 38 -7.82 12.09 2.96
N ILE A 39 -7.03 12.57 1.98
CA ILE A 39 -6.22 11.74 1.09
C ILE A 39 -4.76 11.77 1.54
N ASP A 40 -4.14 10.61 1.73
CA ASP A 40 -2.72 10.53 2.07
C ASP A 40 -1.84 10.61 0.81
N LEU A 41 -2.19 9.81 -0.22
CA LEU A 41 -1.46 9.75 -1.49
C LEU A 41 -2.40 9.88 -2.68
N ILE A 42 -1.91 10.56 -3.71
CA ILE A 42 -2.47 10.55 -5.05
C ILE A 42 -1.46 9.84 -5.94
N VAL A 43 -1.88 8.78 -6.64
CA VAL A 43 -0.99 7.96 -7.47
C VAL A 43 -1.45 7.94 -8.91
N LEU A 44 -0.50 8.02 -9.84
CA LEU A 44 -0.72 7.98 -11.29
C LEU A 44 0.26 6.99 -11.93
N ASN A 45 -0.26 5.96 -12.57
CA ASN A 45 0.51 5.09 -13.44
C ASN A 45 0.54 5.69 -14.85
N PRO A 46 1.70 6.08 -15.38
CA PRO A 46 1.79 6.61 -16.75
C PRO A 46 1.54 5.53 -17.81
N GLU A 47 1.83 4.26 -17.50
CA GLU A 47 1.80 3.13 -18.43
C GLU A 47 1.00 1.95 -17.83
N PRO A 48 -0.33 2.09 -17.69
CA PRO A 48 -1.15 0.99 -17.19
C PRO A 48 -1.14 -0.18 -18.17
N THR A 49 -1.04 -1.40 -17.65
CA THR A 49 -1.14 -2.61 -18.48
C THR A 49 -2.57 -2.76 -19.00
N PRO A 50 -2.82 -2.68 -20.33
CA PRO A 50 -4.17 -2.74 -20.87
C PRO A 50 -4.80 -4.12 -20.69
N GLY A 51 -6.11 -4.16 -20.39
CA GLY A 51 -6.92 -5.39 -20.43
C GLY A 51 -7.01 -6.18 -19.12
N THR A 52 -6.28 -5.79 -18.08
CA THR A 52 -6.46 -6.33 -16.73
C THR A 52 -7.42 -5.40 -15.97
N LEU A 53 -8.62 -5.84 -15.62
CA LEU A 53 -9.37 -5.17 -14.55
C LEU A 53 -8.80 -5.69 -13.22
N PRO A 54 -8.76 -4.89 -12.14
CA PRO A 54 -8.43 -5.42 -10.82
C PRO A 54 -9.30 -6.65 -10.54
N ALA A 55 -8.67 -7.82 -10.41
CA ALA A 55 -9.38 -9.09 -10.36
C ALA A 55 -9.90 -9.35 -8.94
N SER A 56 -9.21 -8.81 -7.94
CA SER A 56 -9.54 -8.97 -6.52
C SER A 56 -9.71 -7.63 -5.80
N PHE A 57 -10.58 -7.65 -4.80
CA PHE A 57 -10.76 -6.50 -3.91
C PHE A 57 -9.57 -6.30 -2.98
N GLU A 58 -8.98 -7.38 -2.50
CA GLU A 58 -7.65 -7.36 -1.92
C GLU A 58 -6.64 -7.33 -3.07
N MET A 59 -6.07 -6.16 -3.33
CA MET A 59 -5.23 -5.94 -4.49
C MET A 59 -3.83 -6.51 -4.27
N THR A 60 -3.28 -7.09 -5.32
CA THR A 60 -1.88 -7.47 -5.44
C THR A 60 -1.11 -6.45 -6.29
N SER A 61 0.22 -6.56 -6.34
CA SER A 61 1.03 -5.74 -7.26
C SER A 61 0.61 -5.92 -8.73
N ASP A 62 0.14 -7.10 -9.13
CA ASP A 62 -0.33 -7.35 -10.49
C ASP A 62 -1.66 -6.64 -10.79
N ASP A 63 -2.60 -6.62 -9.83
CA ASP A 63 -3.85 -5.85 -9.96
C ASP A 63 -3.56 -4.35 -10.12
N LEU A 64 -2.56 -3.85 -9.37
CA LEU A 64 -2.17 -2.44 -9.42
C LEU A 64 -1.57 -2.04 -10.77
N ARG A 65 -0.90 -2.93 -11.50
CA ARG A 65 -0.30 -2.58 -12.82
C ARG A 65 -1.34 -2.10 -13.84
N ALA A 66 -2.61 -2.46 -13.66
CA ALA A 66 -3.69 -2.03 -14.52
C ALA A 66 -4.35 -0.71 -14.08
N VAL A 67 -4.07 -0.27 -12.86
CA VAL A 67 -4.65 0.94 -12.28
C VAL A 67 -3.95 2.16 -12.88
N ARG A 68 -4.70 2.96 -13.64
CA ARG A 68 -4.18 4.23 -14.18
C ARG A 68 -3.96 5.27 -13.09
N ARG A 69 -4.94 5.44 -12.20
CA ARG A 69 -4.93 6.51 -11.21
C ARG A 69 -5.76 6.15 -10.00
N ALA A 70 -5.30 6.55 -8.82
CA ALA A 70 -5.99 6.29 -7.58
C ALA A 70 -5.74 7.36 -6.51
N VAL A 71 -6.70 7.50 -5.61
CA VAL A 71 -6.51 8.12 -4.30
C VAL A 71 -6.27 7.01 -3.29
N VAL A 72 -5.33 7.22 -2.38
CA VAL A 72 -4.94 6.21 -1.38
C VAL A 72 -4.99 6.82 0.00
N VAL A 73 -5.62 6.10 0.92
CA VAL A 73 -5.60 6.39 2.35
C VAL A 73 -4.89 5.28 3.10
N VAL A 74 -4.05 5.65 4.04
CA VAL A 74 -3.22 4.75 4.84
C VAL A 74 -3.72 4.74 6.27
N LYS A 75 -4.27 3.61 6.69
CA LYS A 75 -4.62 3.37 8.09
C LYS A 75 -3.46 2.63 8.75
N GLY A 76 -2.77 3.30 9.67
CA GLY A 76 -1.45 2.89 10.14
C GLY A 76 -1.37 1.45 10.65
N TRP A 77 -0.24 0.78 10.42
CA TRP A 77 -0.07 -0.67 10.70
C TRP A 77 -0.29 -1.08 12.16
N HIS A 78 -0.18 -0.13 13.09
CA HIS A 78 -0.37 -0.31 14.54
C HIS A 78 -1.84 -0.13 14.98
N THR A 79 -2.76 0.09 14.03
CA THR A 79 -4.19 0.21 14.29
C THR A 79 -4.88 -1.16 14.35
N GLU A 80 -6.16 -1.16 14.71
CA GLU A 80 -6.97 -2.36 14.85
C GLU A 80 -7.16 -3.11 13.53
N ILE A 81 -7.40 -4.42 13.62
CA ILE A 81 -7.82 -5.24 12.48
C ILE A 81 -9.17 -4.71 11.97
N PHE A 82 -9.31 -4.60 10.65
CA PHE A 82 -10.48 -4.01 9.99
C PHE A 82 -11.69 -4.96 10.01
N THR A 83 -12.19 -5.26 11.20
CA THR A 83 -13.39 -6.05 11.45
C THR A 83 -14.66 -5.24 11.11
N PRO A 84 -15.82 -5.90 10.94
CA PRO A 84 -17.08 -5.20 10.72
C PRO A 84 -17.39 -4.15 11.80
N SER A 85 -16.89 -4.35 13.02
CA SER A 85 -17.06 -3.40 14.12
C SER A 85 -16.29 -2.10 13.94
N VAL A 86 -15.03 -2.19 13.51
CA VAL A 86 -14.19 -1.02 13.21
C VAL A 86 -14.76 -0.24 12.03
N LEU A 87 -15.25 -0.94 11.02
CA LEU A 87 -15.86 -0.36 9.82
C LEU A 87 -17.19 0.36 10.05
N ARG A 88 -17.76 0.31 11.27
CA ARG A 88 -18.89 1.18 11.63
C ARG A 88 -18.48 2.64 11.79
N ASN A 89 -17.19 2.92 12.04
CA ASN A 89 -16.70 4.28 12.15
C ASN A 89 -16.77 4.99 10.77
N PRO A 90 -17.58 6.06 10.62
CA PRO A 90 -17.70 6.77 9.35
C PRO A 90 -16.42 7.51 8.93
N ASP A 91 -15.55 7.88 9.87
CA ASP A 91 -14.31 8.62 9.59
C ASP A 91 -13.33 7.83 8.70
N ILE A 92 -13.50 6.52 8.57
CA ILE A 92 -12.70 5.68 7.67
C ILE A 92 -13.01 6.02 6.20
N PHE A 93 -14.21 6.50 5.90
CA PHE A 93 -14.75 6.62 4.54
C PHE A 93 -14.81 8.04 3.99
N LYS A 94 -14.35 9.04 4.75
CA LYS A 94 -14.36 10.46 4.32
C LYS A 94 -13.69 10.67 2.96
N PHE A 95 -12.64 9.91 2.67
CA PHE A 95 -11.93 10.00 1.39
C PHE A 95 -12.74 9.54 0.15
N VAL A 96 -13.84 8.81 0.36
CA VAL A 96 -14.75 8.37 -0.70
C VAL A 96 -15.83 9.42 -0.99
N GLU A 97 -15.92 10.48 -0.18
CA GLU A 97 -16.90 11.53 -0.37
C GLU A 97 -16.65 12.32 -1.66
N LYS A 98 -17.76 12.82 -2.24
CA LYS A 98 -17.73 13.50 -3.55
C LYS A 98 -16.82 14.73 -3.55
N GLU A 99 -16.72 15.45 -2.44
CA GLU A 99 -15.89 16.65 -2.33
C GLU A 99 -14.40 16.29 -2.38
N THR A 100 -13.98 15.28 -1.62
CA THR A 100 -12.61 14.77 -1.65
C THR A 100 -12.21 14.25 -3.03
N ILE A 101 -13.10 13.51 -3.69
CA ILE A 101 -12.87 13.01 -5.05
C ILE A 101 -12.67 14.17 -6.03
N LYS A 102 -13.50 15.21 -5.96
CA LYS A 102 -13.38 16.38 -6.84
C LYS A 102 -12.04 17.10 -6.66
N GLU A 103 -11.54 17.23 -5.42
CA GLU A 103 -10.22 17.82 -5.18
C GLU A 103 -9.09 16.97 -5.79
N ALA A 104 -9.19 15.64 -5.71
CA ALA A 104 -8.23 14.75 -6.35
C ALA A 104 -8.26 14.85 -7.88
N GLU A 105 -9.46 14.95 -8.48
CA GLU A 105 -9.63 15.13 -9.93
C GLU A 105 -9.07 16.45 -10.45
N LYS A 106 -9.07 17.53 -9.65
CA LYS A 106 -8.38 18.77 -10.02
C LYS A 106 -6.87 18.58 -10.21
N VAL A 107 -6.28 17.61 -9.51
CA VAL A 107 -4.86 17.29 -9.59
C VAL A 107 -4.56 16.26 -10.68
N LEU A 108 -5.37 15.21 -10.77
CA LEU A 108 -5.16 14.07 -11.68
C LEU A 108 -5.83 14.25 -13.06
N GLY A 109 -6.61 15.30 -13.25
CA GLY A 109 -7.53 15.42 -14.37
C GLY A 109 -8.75 14.51 -14.23
N THR A 110 -9.48 14.28 -15.32
CA THR A 110 -10.69 13.42 -15.36
C THR A 110 -10.55 12.24 -16.33
N ASP A 111 -9.33 11.93 -16.78
CA ASP A 111 -9.06 10.86 -17.75
C ASP A 111 -9.13 9.47 -17.10
N GLY A 112 -10.28 8.81 -17.27
CA GLY A 112 -10.50 7.42 -16.84
C GLY A 112 -11.01 7.26 -15.40
N PRO A 113 -11.18 6.02 -14.91
CA PRO A 113 -11.68 5.79 -13.55
C PRO A 113 -10.64 6.22 -12.50
N LEU A 114 -11.09 6.87 -11.43
CA LEU A 114 -10.28 7.17 -10.24
C LEU A 114 -10.61 6.16 -9.14
N LEU A 115 -9.69 5.23 -8.89
CA LEU A 115 -9.90 4.22 -7.84
C LEU A 115 -9.64 4.79 -6.45
N LYS A 116 -10.38 4.30 -5.46
CA LYS A 116 -10.25 4.67 -4.04
C LYS A 116 -9.69 3.48 -3.29
N LEU A 117 -8.41 3.56 -2.98
CA LEU A 117 -7.65 2.47 -2.37
C LEU A 117 -7.46 2.72 -0.88
N LEU A 118 -7.61 1.66 -0.09
CA LEU A 118 -7.41 1.70 1.35
C LEU A 118 -6.27 0.76 1.74
N ILE A 119 -5.22 1.32 2.34
CA ILE A 119 -4.16 0.52 2.96
C ILE A 119 -4.54 0.24 4.42
N VAL A 120 -4.57 -1.03 4.79
CA VAL A 120 -4.96 -1.51 6.13
C VAL A 120 -3.87 -2.40 6.74
N PRO A 121 -3.78 -2.50 8.07
CA PRO A 121 -2.89 -3.45 8.74
C PRO A 121 -3.17 -4.90 8.30
N ALA A 122 -4.43 -5.30 8.45
CA ALA A 122 -4.95 -6.62 8.08
C ALA A 122 -6.48 -6.61 8.05
N LEU A 123 -7.03 -7.54 7.26
CA LEU A 123 -8.42 -7.97 7.36
C LEU A 123 -8.55 -9.12 8.39
N PRO A 124 -9.77 -9.42 8.88
CA PRO A 124 -10.00 -10.53 9.79
C PRO A 124 -9.50 -11.87 9.24
N ALA A 125 -8.94 -12.72 10.10
CA ALA A 125 -8.47 -14.06 9.70
C ALA A 125 -9.62 -15.05 9.45
N SER A 126 -10.78 -14.84 10.09
CA SER A 126 -11.97 -15.63 9.83
C SER A 126 -12.58 -15.24 8.50
N GLU A 127 -12.77 -16.22 7.60
CA GLU A 127 -13.31 -16.00 6.25
C GLU A 127 -14.68 -15.31 6.29
N THR A 128 -15.54 -15.67 7.25
CA THR A 128 -16.87 -15.07 7.39
C THR A 128 -16.81 -13.58 7.74
N GLN A 129 -15.96 -13.22 8.70
CA GLN A 129 -15.78 -11.82 9.10
C GLN A 129 -15.04 -11.02 8.03
N LYS A 130 -14.09 -11.66 7.35
CA LYS A 130 -13.35 -11.08 6.24
C LYS A 130 -14.30 -10.69 5.10
N GLN A 131 -15.16 -11.60 4.68
CA GLN A 131 -16.14 -11.36 3.64
C GLN A 131 -17.11 -10.23 4.02
N GLN A 132 -17.62 -10.23 5.26
CA GLN A 132 -18.45 -9.14 5.77
C GLN A 132 -17.73 -7.78 5.75
N SER A 133 -16.45 -7.73 6.16
CA SER A 133 -15.65 -6.52 6.09
C SER A 133 -15.47 -6.03 4.65
N ILE A 134 -15.19 -6.94 3.71
CA ILE A 134 -15.05 -6.62 2.29
C ILE A 134 -16.36 -6.05 1.73
N GLU A 135 -17.50 -6.67 2.05
CA GLU A 135 -18.81 -6.18 1.62
C GLU A 135 -19.12 -4.80 2.16
N MET A 136 -18.83 -4.53 3.43
CA MET A 136 -18.99 -3.21 4.03
C MET A 136 -18.11 -2.15 3.34
N LEU A 137 -16.86 -2.48 3.03
CA LEU A 137 -15.94 -1.56 2.34
C LEU A 137 -16.44 -1.24 0.92
N LYS A 138 -16.85 -2.27 0.15
CA LYS A 138 -17.44 -2.12 -1.19
C LYS A 138 -18.71 -1.29 -1.16
N ALA A 139 -19.63 -1.58 -0.23
CA ALA A 139 -20.90 -0.86 -0.09
C ALA A 139 -20.70 0.64 0.21
N ARG A 140 -19.58 0.99 0.85
CA ARG A 140 -19.19 2.38 1.14
C ARG A 140 -18.37 3.03 0.02
N GLY A 141 -18.14 2.32 -1.08
CA GLY A 141 -17.50 2.85 -2.29
C GLY A 141 -15.97 2.81 -2.29
N VAL A 142 -15.36 1.97 -1.47
CA VAL A 142 -13.94 1.61 -1.60
C VAL A 142 -13.79 0.66 -2.79
N ASP A 143 -12.77 0.85 -3.62
CA ASP A 143 -12.57 0.05 -4.83
C ASP A 143 -11.57 -1.10 -4.62
N GLY A 144 -10.64 -0.93 -3.68
CA GLY A 144 -9.66 -1.97 -3.35
C GLY A 144 -8.93 -1.73 -2.04
N VAL A 145 -8.38 -2.80 -1.49
CA VAL A 145 -7.63 -2.83 -0.24
C VAL A 145 -6.24 -3.41 -0.45
N LEU A 146 -5.24 -2.79 0.17
CA LEU A 146 -3.87 -3.30 0.23
C LEU A 146 -3.49 -3.54 1.68
N SER A 147 -2.87 -4.68 1.98
CA SER A 147 -2.36 -4.93 3.33
C SER A 147 -0.89 -4.51 3.45
N PHE A 148 -0.49 -4.01 4.63
CA PHE A 148 0.93 -3.77 4.92
C PHE A 148 1.78 -5.01 4.68
N ARG A 149 1.25 -6.19 5.03
CA ARG A 149 1.92 -7.46 4.80
C ARG A 149 2.20 -7.69 3.32
N ALA A 150 1.21 -7.52 2.44
CA ALA A 150 1.39 -7.71 1.00
C ALA A 150 2.45 -6.75 0.42
N MET A 151 2.35 -5.46 0.76
CA MET A 151 3.32 -4.46 0.30
C MET A 151 4.75 -4.78 0.75
N LEU A 152 4.93 -5.18 2.01
CA LEU A 152 6.25 -5.52 2.55
C LEU A 152 6.83 -6.77 1.88
N LEU A 153 6.02 -7.82 1.69
CA LEU A 153 6.47 -9.04 1.01
C LEU A 153 6.92 -8.74 -0.42
N ASP A 154 6.15 -7.94 -1.15
CA ASP A 154 6.49 -7.52 -2.50
C ASP A 154 7.77 -6.68 -2.52
N LEU A 155 7.91 -5.69 -1.64
CA LEU A 155 9.13 -4.87 -1.53
C LEU A 155 10.35 -5.74 -1.25
N ILE A 156 10.27 -6.66 -0.29
CA ILE A 156 11.36 -7.58 0.06
C ILE A 156 11.74 -8.45 -1.15
N ALA A 157 10.76 -8.93 -1.91
CA ALA A 157 11.00 -9.73 -3.11
C ALA A 157 11.72 -8.93 -4.20
N HIS A 158 11.34 -7.67 -4.43
CA HIS A 158 11.87 -6.82 -5.51
C HIS A 158 13.20 -6.13 -5.17
N ILE A 159 13.54 -5.96 -3.89
CA ILE A 159 14.81 -5.33 -3.50
C ILE A 159 15.99 -6.22 -3.88
N GLU A 160 16.93 -5.66 -4.62
CA GLU A 160 18.16 -6.31 -5.04
C GLU A 160 19.34 -5.86 -4.17
N THR A 161 20.13 -6.80 -3.65
CA THR A 161 21.24 -6.48 -2.73
C THR A 161 22.39 -5.72 -3.40
N ASN A 162 22.52 -5.84 -4.72
CA ASN A 162 23.53 -5.19 -5.55
C ASN A 162 23.08 -3.85 -6.17
N LYS A 163 21.82 -3.42 -5.98
CA LYS A 163 21.33 -2.09 -6.41
C LYS A 163 21.45 -1.07 -5.29
N ASN A 164 21.72 0.20 -5.64
CA ASN A 164 21.79 1.29 -4.67
C ASN A 164 20.48 2.08 -4.59
N TYR A 165 19.80 2.04 -3.44
CA TYR A 165 18.57 2.78 -3.16
C TYR A 165 18.86 4.06 -2.36
N ALA A 166 19.95 4.79 -2.66
CA ALA A 166 20.49 5.86 -1.80
C ALA A 166 19.50 7.00 -1.47
N GLN A 167 18.41 7.12 -2.23
CA GLN A 167 17.37 8.12 -2.03
C GLN A 167 16.25 7.66 -1.08
N SER A 168 16.26 6.38 -0.65
CA SER A 168 15.27 5.83 0.27
C SER A 168 15.93 5.08 1.43
N ASP A 169 15.92 5.71 2.61
CA ASP A 169 16.39 5.07 3.85
C ASP A 169 15.64 3.77 4.14
N MET A 170 14.36 3.69 3.77
CA MET A 170 13.53 2.51 4.00
C MET A 170 13.97 1.33 3.12
N LEU A 171 14.14 1.56 1.82
CA LEU A 171 14.64 0.52 0.90
C LEU A 171 16.08 0.13 1.25
N GLN A 172 16.88 1.07 1.76
CA GLN A 172 18.23 0.79 2.27
C GLN A 172 18.22 -0.11 3.50
N ILE A 173 17.33 0.12 4.46
CA ILE A 173 17.16 -0.74 5.63
C ILE A 173 16.72 -2.13 5.18
N LEU A 174 15.70 -2.23 4.32
CA LEU A 174 15.25 -3.52 3.79
C LEU A 174 16.37 -4.25 3.03
N ARG A 175 17.16 -3.54 2.20
CA ARG A 175 18.34 -4.07 1.52
C ARG A 175 19.39 -4.58 2.49
N LEU A 176 19.69 -3.82 3.56
CA LEU A 176 20.64 -4.21 4.60
C LEU A 176 20.17 -5.52 5.26
N LEU A 177 18.93 -5.57 5.70
CA LEU A 177 18.37 -6.77 6.34
C LEU A 177 18.39 -7.98 5.40
N LYS A 178 18.08 -7.80 4.11
CA LYS A 178 18.16 -8.84 3.09
C LYS A 178 19.61 -9.31 2.84
N ASN A 179 20.56 -8.39 2.76
CA ASN A 179 21.98 -8.70 2.51
C ASN A 179 22.65 -9.48 3.64
N TYR A 180 22.15 -9.36 4.87
CA TYR A 180 22.63 -10.09 6.05
C TYR A 180 21.77 -11.31 6.39
N ASP A 181 20.90 -11.77 5.48
CA ASP A 181 20.01 -12.93 5.65
C ASP A 181 19.05 -12.82 6.85
N LEU A 182 18.76 -11.60 7.32
CA LEU A 182 17.82 -11.34 8.42
C LEU A 182 16.36 -11.34 7.97
N ILE A 183 16.13 -11.19 6.66
CA ILE A 183 14.83 -11.35 6.02
C ILE A 183 15.01 -12.39 4.91
N LYS A 184 14.25 -13.48 5.00
CA LYS A 184 14.20 -14.49 3.94
C LYS A 184 13.10 -14.13 2.94
N GLU A 185 13.37 -14.32 1.66
CA GLU A 185 12.32 -14.35 0.65
C GLU A 185 11.33 -15.47 1.03
N SER A 186 10.03 -15.26 0.77
CA SER A 186 8.96 -16.26 0.99
C SER A 186 9.05 -17.45 0.02
N GLN A 187 10.27 -17.87 -0.31
CA GLN A 187 10.54 -19.17 -0.89
C GLN A 187 10.27 -20.20 0.21
N LEU A 188 9.27 -21.04 -0.02
CA LEU A 188 8.98 -22.24 0.76
C LEU A 188 10.27 -22.82 1.36
N GLU A 189 10.38 -22.84 2.69
CA GLU A 189 11.40 -23.60 3.42
C GLU A 189 11.17 -25.13 3.28
N LEU A 190 10.86 -25.60 2.07
CA LEU A 190 10.71 -27.02 1.73
C LEU A 190 12.05 -27.67 1.37
N PHE A 191 13.11 -26.89 1.12
CA PHE A 191 14.44 -27.43 0.84
C PHE A 191 15.48 -26.81 1.77
N GLY A 192 15.86 -27.60 2.77
CA GLY A 192 16.62 -27.17 3.93
C GLY A 192 18.01 -26.61 3.65
N ASN A 193 18.43 -25.77 4.60
CA ASN A 193 19.80 -25.48 5.03
C ASN A 193 20.91 -26.17 4.23
N LYS A 194 21.52 -25.43 3.28
CA LYS A 194 22.94 -25.60 2.98
C LYS A 194 23.68 -24.33 3.36
N ARG A 195 24.18 -24.31 4.61
CA ARG A 195 25.25 -23.40 5.05
C ARG A 195 26.36 -23.42 4.00
N ARG A 196 26.55 -22.34 3.25
CA ARG A 196 27.73 -22.15 2.40
C ARG A 196 28.95 -22.01 3.31
N LYS A 197 29.81 -23.04 3.33
CA LYS A 197 31.16 -22.93 3.92
C LYS A 197 31.95 -21.91 3.11
N ARG A 198 32.32 -20.79 3.75
CA ARG A 198 33.36 -19.88 3.24
C ARG A 198 34.68 -20.66 3.20
N VAL A 199 35.19 -20.91 2.00
CA VAL A 199 36.57 -21.38 1.81
C VAL A 199 37.47 -20.16 2.00
N VAL A 200 38.22 -20.14 3.10
CA VAL A 200 39.35 -19.22 3.30
C VAL A 200 40.49 -19.78 2.46
N LYS A 201 40.93 -19.04 1.44
CA LYS A 201 42.20 -19.31 0.76
C LYS A 201 43.33 -18.78 1.63
N GLN A 202 44.27 -19.65 1.96
CA GLN A 202 45.59 -19.32 2.50
C GLN A 202 46.45 -18.65 1.41
#